data_AF-A0A849H3H0-F1
#
_entry.id   AF-A0A849H3H0-F1
#
_cell.length_a   1.000
_cell.length_b   1.000
_cell.length_c   1.000
_cell.angle_alpha   90.00
_cell.angle_beta   90.00
_cell.angle_gamma   90.00
#
_symmetry.space_group_name_H-M   'P 1'
#
loop_
_entity.id
_entity.type
_entity.pdbx_description
1 polymer ?
#
loop_
_entity_poly.entity_id
_entity_poly.type
_entity_poly.pdbx_seq_one_letter_code
_entity_poly.pdbx_strand_id
1 'polypeptide(L)'
;MSENKKAERERYYRKRVELFRLIDKIKIWPSRKGLLHGIRTTDKMGDVARVTTHCNKTFMVNNSRNSRAARWLRNKWFTGVCPECRIPDWKLAKYSSTHFRRHHGSDLQEGGPPRVDRQPAAPKGAAEVGSGSQEGL
;
A
#
# COMPACT_ATOMS: atom_id res chain seq x y z
N MET A 1 20.51 -22.84 1.89
CA MET A 1 19.57 -22.12 2.77
C MET A 1 18.45 -21.61 1.90
N SER A 2 17.29 -22.27 1.92
CA SER A 2 16.19 -21.98 0.99
C SER A 2 15.37 -20.82 1.52
N GLU A 3 15.56 -19.65 0.92
CA GLU A 3 14.92 -18.40 1.30
C GLU A 3 13.45 -18.41 0.83
N ASN A 4 12.53 -18.55 1.79
CA ASN A 4 11.10 -18.62 1.52
C ASN A 4 10.58 -17.23 1.12
N LYS A 5 10.77 -16.84 -0.15
CA LYS A 5 10.22 -15.60 -0.73
C LYS A 5 8.70 -15.70 -0.75
N LYS A 6 8.06 -15.24 0.33
CA LYS A 6 6.61 -15.05 0.37
C LYS A 6 6.24 -14.09 -0.76
N ALA A 7 5.53 -14.61 -1.78
CA ALA A 7 5.11 -13.81 -2.93
C ALA A 7 4.42 -12.51 -2.46
N GLU A 8 4.85 -11.37 -3.01
CA GLU A 8 4.22 -10.09 -2.69
C GLU A 8 2.74 -10.16 -3.06
N ARG A 9 1.88 -10.20 -2.05
CA ARG A 9 0.43 -10.23 -2.24
C ARG A 9 -0.02 -8.91 -2.86
N GLU A 10 -0.75 -8.99 -3.96
CA GLU A 10 -1.40 -7.83 -4.58
C GLU A 10 -2.29 -7.11 -3.57
N ARG A 11 -2.15 -5.79 -3.51
CA ARG A 11 -2.94 -4.95 -2.60
C ARG A 11 -3.97 -4.16 -3.36
N TYR A 12 -5.21 -4.20 -2.90
CA TYR A 12 -6.31 -3.47 -3.51
C TYR A 12 -6.79 -2.33 -2.60
N TYR A 13 -6.73 -1.11 -3.12
CA TYR A 13 -7.27 0.09 -2.48
C TYR A 13 -8.46 0.65 -3.26
N ARG A 14 -9.38 1.32 -2.57
CA ARG A 14 -10.51 1.97 -3.26
C ARG A 14 -10.04 3.15 -4.12
N LYS A 15 -10.75 3.38 -5.21
CA LYS A 15 -10.54 4.54 -6.09
C LYS A 15 -11.12 5.79 -5.42
N ARG A 16 -10.47 6.96 -5.61
CA ARG A 16 -10.84 8.28 -5.06
C ARG A 16 -10.69 8.44 -3.53
N VAL A 17 -9.69 7.81 -2.93
CA VAL A 17 -9.32 8.06 -1.53
C VAL A 17 -8.66 9.44 -1.37
N GLU A 18 -8.81 10.05 -0.19
CA GLU A 18 -8.17 11.30 0.23
C GLU A 18 -6.65 11.25 0.06
N LEU A 19 -6.05 12.38 -0.33
CA LEU A 19 -4.61 12.44 -0.56
C LEU A 19 -3.82 12.07 0.69
N PHE A 20 -4.23 12.59 1.85
CA PHE A 20 -3.53 12.36 3.12
C PHE A 20 -3.46 10.88 3.47
N ARG A 21 -4.56 10.14 3.26
CA ARG A 21 -4.60 8.68 3.47
C ARG A 21 -3.67 7.93 2.53
N LEU A 22 -3.58 8.36 1.26
CA LEU A 22 -2.65 7.76 0.29
C LEU A 22 -1.20 7.95 0.72
N ILE A 23 -0.81 9.19 1.04
CA ILE A 23 0.58 9.49 1.39
C ILE A 23 0.97 8.90 2.74
N ASP A 24 0.03 8.78 3.70
CA ASP A 24 0.32 8.13 4.97
C ASP A 24 0.55 6.64 4.84
N LYS A 25 -0.21 5.98 3.95
CA LYS A 25 -0.05 4.54 3.76
C LYS A 25 1.18 4.19 2.93
N ILE A 26 1.43 4.95 1.86
CA ILE A 26 2.46 4.65 0.86
C ILE A 26 3.81 5.28 1.27
N LYS A 27 3.78 6.43 1.96
CA LYS A 27 4.95 7.25 2.33
C LYS A 27 5.86 7.58 1.14
N ILE A 28 5.23 7.83 -0.02
CA ILE A 28 5.87 8.29 -1.27
C ILE A 28 5.11 9.49 -1.80
N TRP A 29 5.83 10.47 -2.35
CA TRP A 29 5.31 11.67 -2.95
C TRP A 29 5.70 11.79 -4.43
N PRO A 30 4.76 11.97 -5.36
CA PRO A 30 5.07 12.29 -6.74
C PRO A 30 5.34 13.79 -6.92
N SER A 31 6.54 14.15 -7.36
CA SER A 31 6.87 15.53 -7.74
C SER A 31 6.23 15.90 -9.09
N ARG A 32 6.03 17.20 -9.33
CA ARG A 32 5.55 17.72 -10.63
C ARG A 32 6.43 17.31 -11.82
N LYS A 33 7.72 17.00 -11.57
CA LYS A 33 8.70 16.55 -12.56
C LYS A 33 8.61 15.05 -12.92
N GLY A 34 7.73 14.27 -12.31
CA GLY A 34 7.66 12.82 -12.56
C GLY A 34 8.50 11.97 -11.61
N LEU A 35 9.22 12.59 -10.67
CA LEU A 35 10.09 11.86 -9.74
C LEU A 35 9.36 11.48 -8.44
N LEU A 36 9.54 10.23 -8.02
CA LEU A 36 9.08 9.75 -6.72
C LEU A 36 10.07 10.17 -5.61
N HIS A 37 9.54 10.80 -4.58
CA HIS A 37 10.25 11.15 -3.37
C HIS A 37 9.76 10.31 -2.20
N GLY A 38 10.65 9.90 -1.31
CA GLY A 38 10.23 9.30 -0.04
C GLY A 38 9.76 10.38 0.92
N ILE A 39 8.65 10.16 1.61
CA ILE A 39 8.12 11.07 2.63
C ILE A 39 8.74 10.72 3.98
N ARG A 40 9.35 11.72 4.64
CA ARG A 40 9.93 11.61 5.97
C ARG A 40 8.90 11.96 7.05
N THR A 41 8.27 13.13 6.94
CA THR A 41 7.23 13.57 7.89
C THR A 41 6.03 14.17 7.16
N THR A 42 4.89 14.16 7.84
CA THR A 42 3.63 14.74 7.35
C THR A 42 2.92 15.37 8.53
N ASP A 43 2.97 16.69 8.61
CA ASP A 43 2.32 17.46 9.68
C ASP A 43 0.97 17.96 9.17
N LYS A 44 -0.13 17.38 9.65
CA LYS A 44 -1.48 17.77 9.24
C LYS A 44 -1.97 18.95 10.08
N MET A 45 -2.52 19.96 9.43
CA MET A 45 -3.11 21.17 10.00
C MET A 45 -4.52 21.35 9.41
N GLY A 46 -5.41 20.41 9.72
CA GLY A 46 -6.74 20.33 9.12
C GLY A 46 -6.70 19.82 7.68
N ASP A 47 -7.21 20.63 6.74
CA ASP A 47 -7.25 20.29 5.31
C ASP A 47 -5.94 20.55 4.56
N VAL A 48 -4.93 21.08 5.25
CA VAL A 48 -3.59 21.30 4.69
C VAL A 48 -2.58 20.49 5.48
N ALA A 49 -1.54 19.98 4.81
CA ALA A 49 -0.44 19.29 5.45
C ALA A 49 0.90 19.82 4.95
N ARG A 50 1.84 19.93 5.87
CA ARG A 50 3.25 20.15 5.57
C ARG A 50 3.93 18.81 5.39
N VAL A 51 4.45 18.55 4.20
CA VAL A 51 5.15 17.31 3.88
C VAL A 51 6.63 17.61 3.76
N THR A 52 7.44 16.83 4.48
CA THR A 52 8.90 16.86 4.39
C THR A 52 9.38 15.55 3.78
N THR A 53 10.15 15.62 2.71
CA THR A 53 10.72 14.44 2.05
C THR A 53 12.08 14.05 2.64
N HIS A 54 12.57 12.86 2.31
CA HIS A 54 13.92 12.42 2.70
C HIS A 54 15.05 13.25 2.06
N CYS A 55 14.79 13.91 0.94
CA CYS A 55 15.69 14.90 0.34
C CYS A 55 15.48 16.32 0.92
N ASN A 56 14.95 16.43 2.14
CA ASN A 56 14.74 17.68 2.89
C ASN A 56 13.91 18.76 2.17
N LYS A 57 13.08 18.38 1.19
CA LYS A 57 12.14 19.32 0.56
C LYS A 57 10.88 19.39 1.39
N THR A 58 10.49 20.60 1.72
CA THR A 58 9.28 20.88 2.50
C THR A 58 8.28 21.65 1.66
N PHE A 59 7.02 21.24 1.68
CA PHE A 59 5.97 21.92 0.93
C PHE A 59 4.59 21.70 1.57
N MET A 60 3.67 22.61 1.29
CA MET A 60 2.29 22.60 1.75
C MET A 60 1.38 21.96 0.70
N VAL A 61 0.49 21.07 1.13
CA VAL A 61 -0.45 20.35 0.26
C VAL A 61 -1.84 20.31 0.86
N ASN A 62 -2.85 20.49 0.02
CA ASN A 62 -4.25 20.42 0.43
C ASN A 62 -4.76 18.99 0.29
N ASN A 63 -5.66 18.58 1.19
CA ASN A 63 -6.30 17.29 1.17
C ASN A 63 -7.37 17.23 0.07
N SER A 64 -6.97 16.85 -1.14
CA SER A 64 -7.90 16.71 -2.27
C SER A 64 -7.78 15.37 -2.98
N ARG A 65 -8.90 14.67 -3.10
CA ARG A 65 -9.07 13.41 -3.85
C ARG A 65 -8.75 13.58 -5.35
N ASN A 66 -8.94 14.81 -5.86
CA ASN A 66 -8.80 15.17 -7.27
C ASN A 66 -7.48 15.91 -7.55
N SER A 67 -6.60 16.06 -6.56
CA SER A 67 -5.30 16.68 -6.76
C SER A 67 -4.46 15.92 -7.80
N ARG A 68 -3.56 16.65 -8.46
CA ARG A 68 -2.58 16.05 -9.39
C ARG A 68 -1.79 14.94 -8.69
N ALA A 69 -1.31 15.18 -7.47
CA ALA A 69 -0.57 14.19 -6.69
C ALA A 69 -1.41 12.92 -6.41
N ALA A 70 -2.67 13.07 -5.99
CA ALA A 70 -3.54 11.91 -5.75
C ALA A 70 -3.81 11.11 -7.04
N ARG A 71 -3.98 11.79 -8.18
CA ARG A 71 -4.15 11.12 -9.47
C ARG A 71 -2.88 10.39 -9.91
N TRP A 72 -1.72 11.02 -9.73
CA TRP A 72 -0.42 10.44 -10.07
C TRP A 72 -0.10 9.21 -9.23
N LEU A 73 -0.39 9.26 -7.92
CA LEU A 73 -0.27 8.09 -7.04
C LEU A 73 -1.17 6.93 -7.49
N ARG A 74 -2.41 7.22 -7.85
CA ARG A 74 -3.38 6.20 -8.27
C ARG A 74 -3.05 5.57 -9.61
N ASN A 75 -2.62 6.40 -10.57
CA ASN A 75 -2.34 5.96 -11.94
C ASN A 75 -0.87 5.57 -12.15
N LYS A 76 -0.03 5.69 -11.12
CA LYS A 76 1.42 5.39 -11.18
C LYS A 76 2.14 6.19 -12.28
N TRP A 77 1.78 7.46 -12.41
CA TRP A 77 2.42 8.36 -13.38
C TRP A 77 3.71 8.94 -12.78
N PHE A 78 4.80 8.24 -12.99
CA PHE A 78 6.15 8.68 -12.64
C PHE A 78 7.13 8.19 -13.69
N THR A 79 8.21 8.93 -13.87
CA THR A 79 9.29 8.64 -14.83
C THR A 79 10.50 8.05 -14.13
N GLY A 80 10.64 8.26 -12.82
CA GLY A 80 11.78 7.75 -12.06
C GLY A 80 11.68 8.05 -10.57
N VAL A 81 12.77 7.76 -9.87
CA VAL A 81 12.90 7.92 -8.42
C VAL A 81 13.93 8.99 -8.13
N CYS A 82 13.71 9.79 -7.08
CA CYS A 82 14.68 10.78 -6.65
C CYS A 82 15.94 10.08 -6.09
N PRO A 83 17.13 10.33 -6.63
CA PRO A 83 18.37 9.65 -6.20
C PRO A 83 18.73 9.98 -4.75
N GLU A 84 18.47 11.21 -4.31
CA GLU A 84 18.74 11.66 -2.95
C GLU A 84 17.82 11.01 -1.91
N CYS A 85 16.57 10.69 -2.28
CA CYS A 85 15.63 10.02 -1.38
C CYS A 85 15.99 8.56 -1.12
N ARG A 86 16.83 7.94 -1.97
CA ARG A 86 17.24 6.52 -1.88
C ARG A 86 16.10 5.59 -1.47
N ILE A 87 15.00 5.65 -2.22
CA ILE A 87 13.82 4.83 -1.93
C ILE A 87 14.21 3.37 -2.15
N PRO A 88 14.09 2.48 -1.14
CA PRO A 88 14.46 1.08 -1.29
C PRO A 88 13.59 0.35 -2.33
N ASP A 89 14.20 -0.60 -3.05
CA ASP A 89 13.53 -1.35 -4.13
C ASP A 89 12.29 -2.09 -3.66
N TRP A 90 12.31 -2.69 -2.46
CA TRP A 90 11.14 -3.38 -1.91
C TRP A 90 9.94 -2.44 -1.73
N LYS A 91 10.18 -1.15 -1.47
CA LYS A 91 9.11 -0.16 -1.31
C LYS A 91 8.54 0.22 -2.68
N LEU A 92 9.40 0.31 -3.70
CA LEU A 92 8.98 0.53 -5.09
C LEU A 92 8.20 -0.67 -5.63
N ALA A 93 8.66 -1.90 -5.36
CA ALA A 93 7.97 -3.14 -5.71
C ALA A 93 6.58 -3.21 -5.07
N LYS A 94 6.48 -2.99 -3.75
CA LYS A 94 5.20 -2.88 -3.03
C LYS A 94 4.27 -1.81 -3.60
N TYR A 95 4.80 -0.65 -3.99
CA TYR A 95 4.00 0.41 -4.60
C TYR A 95 3.53 0.01 -6.00
N SER A 96 4.38 -0.65 -6.78
CA SER A 96 4.07 -1.16 -8.10
C SER A 96 3.05 -2.31 -8.07
N SER A 97 3.00 -3.14 -7.03
CA SER A 97 2.01 -4.21 -6.86
C SER A 97 0.68 -3.74 -6.24
N THR A 98 0.55 -2.45 -5.93
CA THR A 98 -0.69 -1.87 -5.39
C THR A 98 -1.64 -1.47 -6.52
N HIS A 99 -2.89 -1.92 -6.47
CA HIS A 99 -3.94 -1.61 -7.45
C HIS A 99 -5.07 -0.79 -6.84
N PHE A 100 -5.65 0.11 -7.63
CA PHE A 100 -6.77 0.97 -7.23
C PHE A 100 -8.04 0.59 -7.99
N ARG A 101 -9.07 0.06 -7.30
CA ARG A 101 -10.35 -0.38 -7.91
C ARG A 101 -11.55 0.40 -7.34
N ARG A 102 -12.60 0.58 -8.14
CA ARG A 102 -13.77 1.40 -7.75
C ARG A 102 -14.69 0.69 -6.74
N HIS A 103 -14.90 -0.61 -6.90
CA HIS A 103 -15.86 -1.40 -6.12
C HIS A 103 -15.21 -2.40 -5.16
N HIS A 104 -13.89 -2.39 -5.05
CA HIS A 104 -13.12 -3.34 -4.24
C HIS A 104 -11.90 -2.65 -3.64
N GLY A 105 -11.49 -3.07 -2.44
CA GLY A 105 -10.29 -2.59 -1.75
C GLY A 105 -10.57 -1.95 -0.39
N SER A 106 -9.49 -1.70 0.35
CA SER A 106 -9.55 -1.11 1.69
C SER A 106 -9.91 0.38 1.66
N ASP A 107 -10.73 0.82 2.61
CA ASP A 107 -11.13 2.23 2.80
C ASP A 107 -10.05 3.14 3.38
N LEU A 108 -8.87 2.59 3.72
CA LEU A 108 -7.77 3.31 4.36
C LEU A 108 -8.25 4.20 5.52
N GLN A 109 -8.99 3.61 6.47
CA GLN A 109 -9.44 4.30 7.69
C GLN A 109 -8.24 4.79 8.52
N GLU A 110 -8.36 5.97 9.12
CA GLU A 110 -7.29 6.62 9.88
C GLU A 110 -7.03 5.87 11.21
N GLY A 111 -5.75 5.65 11.56
CA GLY A 111 -5.36 5.06 12.85
C GLY A 111 -5.33 3.53 12.97
N GLY A 112 -5.56 2.76 11.90
CA GLY A 112 -5.51 1.30 11.99
C GLY A 112 -4.08 0.72 11.92
N PRO A 113 -3.65 -0.16 12.85
CA PRO A 113 -2.47 -0.99 12.63
C PRO A 113 -2.62 -1.76 11.32
N PRO A 114 -1.51 -2.18 10.64
CA PRO A 114 -1.63 -3.02 9.46
C PRO A 114 -2.52 -4.21 9.84
N ARG A 115 -3.69 -4.33 9.18
CA ARG A 115 -4.54 -5.52 9.34
C ARG A 115 -3.63 -6.71 9.04
N VAL A 116 -3.26 -7.46 10.08
CA VAL A 116 -2.70 -8.79 9.88
C VAL A 116 -3.77 -9.54 9.11
N ASP A 117 -3.40 -10.00 7.92
CA ASP A 117 -4.32 -10.64 7.00
C ASP A 117 -5.15 -11.66 7.77
N ARG A 118 -6.47 -11.44 7.83
CA ARG A 118 -7.41 -12.44 8.31
C ARG A 118 -7.11 -13.69 7.48
N GLN A 119 -6.61 -14.74 8.13
CA GLN A 119 -6.40 -16.04 7.48
C GLN A 119 -7.68 -16.38 6.70
N PRO A 120 -7.58 -16.85 5.45
CA PRO A 120 -8.76 -17.38 4.78
C PRO A 120 -9.34 -18.45 5.69
N ALA A 121 -10.66 -18.38 5.89
CA ALA A 121 -11.40 -19.38 6.65
C ALA A 121 -10.99 -20.77 6.16
N ALA A 122 -10.77 -21.68 7.12
CA ALA A 122 -10.44 -23.07 6.86
C ALA A 122 -11.36 -23.63 5.75
N PRO A 123 -10.82 -24.43 4.81
CA PRO A 123 -11.67 -25.09 3.83
C PRO A 123 -12.70 -25.95 4.57
N LYS A 124 -13.98 -25.63 4.35
CA LYS A 124 -15.07 -26.51 4.79
C LYS A 124 -15.05 -27.74 3.90
N GLY A 125 -14.88 -28.90 4.51
CA GLY A 125 -15.18 -30.20 3.91
C GLY A 125 -14.04 -30.79 3.07
N ALA A 126 -13.07 -31.43 3.74
CA ALA A 126 -12.46 -32.62 3.18
C ALA A 126 -13.19 -33.80 3.82
N ALA A 127 -13.90 -34.56 3.01
CA ALA A 127 -14.56 -35.79 3.40
C ALA A 127 -13.53 -36.78 3.97
N GLU A 128 -13.75 -37.24 5.20
CA GLU A 128 -13.02 -38.36 5.76
C GLU A 128 -13.52 -39.64 5.08
N VAL A 129 -12.73 -40.14 4.13
CA VAL A 129 -12.86 -41.50 3.62
C VAL A 129 -12.40 -42.46 4.72
N GLY A 130 -13.38 -43.08 5.39
CA GLY A 130 -13.13 -44.14 6.36
C GLY A 130 -12.70 -45.42 5.65
N SER A 131 -11.40 -45.70 5.66
CA SER A 131 -10.84 -47.03 5.43
C SER A 131 -10.17 -47.47 6.72
N GLY A 132 -10.73 -48.50 7.36
CA GLY A 132 -10.20 -49.09 8.59
C GLY A 132 -10.91 -50.41 8.90
N SER A 133 -10.45 -51.47 8.22
CA SER A 133 -10.63 -52.87 8.65
C SER A 133 -9.65 -53.18 9.80
N GLN A 134 -9.95 -54.28 10.54
CA GLN A 134 -9.23 -54.88 11.70
C GLN A 134 -9.75 -54.35 13.06
N GLU A 135 -10.15 -55.12 14.08
CA GLU A 135 -9.94 -56.51 14.57
C GLU A 135 -11.23 -56.92 15.34
N GLY A 136 -11.60 -58.15 15.72
CA GLY A 136 -11.02 -59.48 15.79
C GLY A 136 -11.99 -60.42 16.53
N LEU A 137 -11.60 -61.70 16.64
CA LEU A 137 -12.20 -62.85 17.37
C LEU A 137 -13.40 -63.56 16.72
#